data_AF-A0A1L5KY53-F1
#
_entry.id   AF-A0A1L5KY53-F1
#
_cell.length_a   1.000
_cell.length_b   1.000
_cell.length_c   1.000
_cell.angle_alpha   90.00
_cell.angle_beta   90.00
_cell.angle_gamma   90.00
#
_symmetry.space_group_name_H-M   'P 1'
#
loop_
_entity.id
_entity.type
_entity.pdbx_description
1 polymer ?
#
loop_
_entity_poly.entity_id
_entity_poly.type
_entity_poly.pdbx_seq_one_letter_code
_entity_poly.pdbx_strand_id
1 'polypeptide(L)'
;MMAFALYIVLKPRECDDKGLDVQRLASFLHRTPSSVVLKIWNIAAYDANRKARGRVGMKHGSKLDSQVWQWYAEDPDTFMEQCLNLLRHALLQADANNFNPAPLASDRYSPLETATT
;
A
#
# COMPACT_ATOMS: atom_id res chain seq x y z
N MET A 1 -10.03 0.74 -1.31
CA MET A 1 -9.72 1.89 -2.18
C MET A 1 -8.39 2.53 -1.79
N MET A 2 -8.24 3.18 -0.62
CA MET A 2 -6.94 3.76 -0.22
C MET A 2 -5.78 2.75 -0.12
N ALA A 3 -6.00 1.57 0.47
CA ALA A 3 -5.00 0.50 0.48
C ALA A 3 -4.68 -0.06 -0.92
N PHE A 4 -5.63 0.03 -1.87
CA PHE A 4 -5.38 -0.34 -3.27
C PHE A 4 -4.47 0.70 -3.93
N ALA A 5 -4.73 2.00 -3.72
CA ALA A 5 -3.83 3.05 -4.19
C ALA A 5 -2.41 2.84 -3.65
N LEU A 6 -2.24 2.60 -2.34
CA LEU A 6 -0.93 2.29 -1.76
C LEU A 6 -0.27 1.09 -2.45
N TYR A 7 -1.00 0.01 -2.73
CA TYR A 7 -0.47 -1.15 -3.43
C TYR A 7 0.07 -0.81 -4.83
N ILE A 8 -0.64 0.05 -5.58
CA ILE A 8 -0.28 0.43 -6.95
C ILE A 8 0.89 1.42 -6.97
N VAL A 9 0.92 2.40 -6.06
CA VAL A 9 1.88 3.51 -6.13
C VAL A 9 3.17 3.27 -5.37
N LEU A 10 3.14 2.47 -4.29
CA LEU A 10 4.32 2.24 -3.46
C LEU A 10 5.23 1.18 -4.05
N LYS A 11 6.55 1.33 -3.81
CA LYS A 11 7.49 0.24 -4.05
C LYS A 11 7.20 -0.89 -3.06
N PRO A 12 7.49 -2.16 -3.39
CA PRO A 12 7.25 -3.27 -2.47
C PRO A 12 7.89 -3.12 -1.09
N ARG A 13 9.02 -2.41 -0.98
CA ARG A 13 9.72 -2.13 0.29
C ARG A 13 9.01 -1.12 1.18
N GLU A 14 8.13 -0.31 0.60
CA GLU A 14 7.32 0.71 1.29
C GLU A 14 5.95 0.15 1.70
N CYS A 15 5.51 -0.97 1.11
CA CYS A 15 4.34 -1.76 1.53
C CYS A 15 4.61 -2.59 2.81
N ASP A 16 5.12 -1.90 3.83
CA ASP A 16 5.59 -2.44 5.10
C ASP A 16 5.03 -1.59 6.25
N ASP A 17 5.00 -2.12 7.47
CA ASP A 17 4.36 -1.44 8.61
C ASP A 17 5.14 -0.20 9.06
N LYS A 18 6.42 -0.11 8.67
CA LYS A 18 7.27 1.07 8.83
C LYS A 18 7.20 2.03 7.65
N GLY A 19 6.49 1.71 6.56
CA GLY A 19 6.31 2.61 5.42
C GLY A 19 5.56 3.88 5.84
N LEU A 20 6.08 5.06 5.50
CA LEU A 20 5.54 6.33 6.01
C LEU A 20 4.05 6.51 5.68
N ASP A 21 3.65 6.29 4.42
CA ASP A 21 2.26 6.45 4.01
C ASP A 21 1.34 5.34 4.55
N VAL A 22 1.88 4.15 4.80
CA VAL A 22 1.17 3.08 5.50
C VAL A 22 0.86 3.51 6.94
N GLN A 23 1.84 4.08 7.64
CA GLN A 23 1.65 4.55 9.01
C GLN A 23 0.72 5.75 9.10
N ARG A 24 0.84 6.72 8.19
CA ARG A 24 -0.09 7.86 8.08
C ARG A 24 -1.52 7.40 7.85
N LEU A 25 -1.73 6.50 6.90
CA LEU A 25 -3.06 5.96 6.63
C LEU A 25 -3.61 5.21 7.85
N ALA A 26 -2.78 4.44 8.55
CA ALA A 26 -3.18 3.75 9.76
C ALA A 26 -3.60 4.73 10.87
N SER A 27 -2.84 5.82 11.06
CA SER A 27 -3.18 6.89 11.99
C SER A 27 -4.53 7.53 11.66
N PHE A 28 -4.74 7.91 10.39
CA PHE A 28 -6.01 8.47 9.92
C PHE A 28 -7.21 7.53 10.13
N LEU A 29 -7.02 6.23 9.91
CA LEU A 29 -8.06 5.22 10.08
C LEU A 29 -8.27 4.78 11.53
N HIS A 30 -7.48 5.28 12.48
CA HIS A 30 -7.42 4.77 13.86
C HIS A 30 -7.19 3.25 13.91
N ARG A 31 -6.26 2.75 13.10
CA ARG A 31 -5.85 1.34 13.00
C ARG A 31 -4.35 1.21 13.19
N THR A 32 -3.86 -0.03 13.28
CA THR A 32 -2.42 -0.30 13.30
C THR A 32 -1.84 -0.35 11.89
N PRO A 33 -0.57 0.07 11.67
CA PRO A 33 0.10 -0.06 10.38
C PRO A 33 0.06 -1.50 9.84
N SER A 34 0.28 -2.50 10.69
CA SER A 34 0.19 -3.92 10.30
C SER A 34 -1.19 -4.31 9.76
N SER A 35 -2.28 -3.71 10.23
CA SER A 35 -3.63 -3.95 9.67
C SER A 35 -3.74 -3.41 8.23
N VAL A 36 -3.12 -2.26 7.96
CA VAL A 36 -3.09 -1.67 6.61
C VAL A 36 -2.24 -2.53 5.67
N VAL A 37 -1.05 -2.97 6.13
CA VAL A 37 -0.17 -3.89 5.40
C VAL A 37 -0.89 -5.19 5.06
N LEU A 38 -1.59 -5.78 6.04
CA LEU A 38 -2.38 -6.98 5.82
C LEU A 38 -3.42 -6.77 4.72
N LYS A 39 -4.10 -5.62 4.71
CA LYS A 39 -5.07 -5.27 3.67
C LYS A 39 -4.42 -5.09 2.29
N ILE A 40 -3.26 -4.44 2.22
CA ILE A 40 -2.48 -4.30 0.97
C ILE A 40 -2.15 -5.69 0.40
N TRP A 41 -1.66 -6.61 1.22
CA TRP A 41 -1.29 -7.95 0.76
C TRP A 41 -2.48 -8.84 0.41
N ASN A 42 -3.64 -8.66 1.06
CA ASN A 42 -4.89 -9.31 0.66
C ASN A 42 -5.36 -8.83 -0.72
N ILE A 43 -5.23 -7.54 -1.01
CA ILE A 43 -5.50 -6.99 -2.35
C ILE A 43 -4.50 -7.57 -3.37
N ALA A 44 -3.21 -7.56 -3.05
CA ALA A 44 -2.15 -8.08 -3.93
C ALA A 44 -2.34 -9.56 -4.29
N ALA A 45 -3.03 -10.34 -3.45
CA ALA A 45 -3.35 -11.73 -3.72
C ALA A 45 -4.29 -11.94 -4.92
N TYR A 46 -4.94 -10.89 -5.43
CA TYR A 46 -5.77 -10.95 -6.65
C TYR A 46 -5.08 -10.38 -7.90
N ASP A 47 -3.89 -9.80 -7.79
CA ASP A 47 -3.13 -9.28 -8.93
C ASP A 47 -2.64 -10.41 -9.85
N ALA A 48 -3.18 -10.45 -11.08
CA ALA A 48 -2.81 -11.42 -12.10
C ALA A 48 -1.34 -11.30 -12.54
N ASN A 49 -0.81 -10.08 -12.67
CA ASN A 49 0.58 -9.83 -13.05
C ASN A 49 1.53 -10.29 -11.94
N ARG A 50 1.14 -10.12 -10.67
CA ARG A 50 1.91 -10.65 -9.54
C ARG A 50 1.93 -12.18 -9.55
N LYS A 51 0.78 -12.83 -9.76
CA LYS A 51 0.68 -14.29 -9.86
C LYS A 51 1.49 -14.87 -11.01
N ALA A 52 1.45 -14.23 -12.18
CA ALA A 52 2.21 -14.65 -13.37
C ALA A 52 3.72 -14.69 -13.12
N ARG A 53 4.23 -13.85 -12.20
CA ARG A 53 5.64 -13.84 -11.77
C ARG A 53 5.96 -14.85 -10.65
N GLY A 54 5.08 -15.82 -10.39
CA GLY A 54 5.24 -16.84 -9.35
C GLY A 54 5.11 -16.31 -7.91
N ARG A 55 4.74 -15.03 -7.73
CA ARG A 55 4.55 -14.44 -6.40
C ARG A 55 3.13 -14.71 -5.92
N VAL A 56 2.94 -15.84 -5.28
CA VAL A 56 1.70 -16.17 -4.57
C VAL A 56 1.70 -15.50 -3.19
N GLY A 57 0.72 -14.62 -2.96
CA GLY A 57 0.50 -13.94 -1.69
C GLY A 57 -0.29 -14.79 -0.69
N MET A 58 -0.92 -14.12 0.28
CA MET A 58 -1.77 -14.77 1.28
C MET A 58 -2.93 -15.52 0.61
N LYS A 59 -3.27 -16.72 1.12
CA LYS A 59 -4.33 -17.57 0.57
C LYS A 59 -5.76 -17.00 0.77
N HIS A 60 -5.93 -15.94 1.57
CA HIS A 60 -7.24 -15.50 2.09
C HIS A 60 -7.57 -14.05 1.73
N GLY A 61 -7.61 -13.75 0.43
CA GLY A 61 -8.28 -12.54 -0.04
C GLY A 61 -9.79 -12.60 0.24
N SER A 62 -10.41 -11.47 0.61
CA SER A 62 -11.87 -11.42 0.81
C SER A 62 -12.61 -11.30 -0.52
N LYS A 63 -13.89 -11.70 -0.57
CA LYS A 63 -14.76 -11.46 -1.76
C LYS A 63 -14.78 -9.97 -2.17
N LEU A 64 -14.67 -9.07 -1.19
CA LEU A 64 -14.60 -7.64 -1.45
C LEU A 64 -13.29 -7.25 -2.16
N ASP A 65 -12.17 -7.91 -1.85
CA ASP A 65 -10.90 -7.63 -2.49
C ASP A 65 -10.89 -8.08 -3.96
N SER A 66 -11.57 -9.19 -4.31
CA SER A 66 -11.74 -9.54 -5.73
C SER A 66 -12.63 -8.53 -6.45
N GLN A 67 -13.70 -8.06 -5.80
CA GLN A 67 -14.58 -7.03 -6.37
C GLN A 67 -13.83 -5.72 -6.65
N VAL A 68 -12.92 -5.34 -5.75
CA VAL A 68 -12.06 -4.16 -5.93
C VAL A 68 -11.23 -4.26 -7.22
N TRP A 69 -10.71 -5.44 -7.54
CA TRP A 69 -10.00 -5.68 -8.80
C TRP A 69 -10.93 -5.65 -10.02
N GLN A 70 -12.18 -6.10 -9.87
CA GLN A 70 -13.16 -5.99 -10.94
C GLN A 70 -13.46 -4.52 -11.25
N TRP A 71 -13.68 -3.67 -10.24
CA TRP A 71 -13.90 -2.23 -10.46
C TRP A 71 -12.71 -1.57 -11.14
N TYR A 72 -11.49 -1.92 -10.74
CA TYR A 72 -10.29 -1.45 -11.43
C TYR A 72 -10.20 -1.94 -12.89
N ALA A 73 -10.62 -3.17 -13.17
CA ALA A 73 -10.57 -3.71 -14.53
C ALA A 73 -11.63 -3.10 -15.47
N GLU A 74 -12.76 -2.66 -14.92
CA GLU A 74 -13.86 -2.04 -15.67
C GLU A 74 -13.53 -0.61 -16.12
N ASP A 75 -12.97 0.22 -15.23
CA ASP A 75 -12.55 1.59 -15.55
C ASP A 75 -11.30 1.97 -14.71
N PRO A 76 -10.08 1.61 -15.17
CA PRO A 76 -8.86 1.81 -14.42
C PRO A 76 -8.59 3.26 -14.05
N ASP A 77 -8.83 4.17 -14.99
CA ASP A 77 -8.46 5.59 -14.86
C ASP A 77 -9.36 6.27 -13.82
N THR A 78 -10.69 6.17 -13.99
CA THR A 78 -11.65 6.74 -13.03
C THR A 78 -11.49 6.12 -11.65
N PHE A 79 -11.31 4.79 -11.58
CA PHE A 79 -11.15 4.09 -10.31
C PHE A 79 -9.88 4.53 -9.57
N MET A 80 -8.76 4.65 -10.29
CA MET A 80 -7.50 5.08 -9.70
C MET A 80 -7.54 6.54 -9.27
N GLU A 81 -8.16 7.42 -10.05
CA GLU A 81 -8.36 8.82 -9.66
C GLU A 81 -9.09 8.91 -8.31
N GLN A 82 -10.21 8.18 -8.15
CA GLN A 82 -10.95 8.13 -6.89
C GLN A 82 -10.11 7.59 -5.74
N CYS A 83 -9.38 6.48 -5.96
CA CYS A 83 -8.54 5.89 -4.93
C CYS A 83 -7.42 6.83 -4.48
N LEU A 84 -6.79 7.55 -5.42
CA LEU A 84 -5.73 8.51 -5.16
C LEU A 84 -6.26 9.75 -4.43
N ASN A 85 -7.43 10.26 -4.82
CA ASN A 85 -8.05 11.40 -4.14
C ASN A 85 -8.38 11.08 -2.68
N LEU A 86 -8.94 9.90 -2.41
CA LEU A 86 -9.20 9.44 -1.04
C LEU A 86 -7.91 9.29 -0.23
N LEU A 87 -6.88 8.68 -0.82
CA LEU A 87 -5.59 8.49 -0.17
C LEU A 87 -4.94 9.85 0.16
N ARG A 88 -4.90 10.76 -0.80
CA ARG A 88 -4.34 12.11 -0.63
C ARG A 88 -5.03 12.84 0.53
N HIS A 89 -6.36 12.82 0.58
CA HIS A 89 -7.10 13.44 1.68
C HIS A 89 -6.71 12.81 3.04
N ALA A 90 -6.66 11.49 3.13
CA ALA A 90 -6.28 10.79 4.36
C ALA A 90 -4.86 11.14 4.83
N LEU A 91 -3.89 11.19 3.92
CA LEU A 91 -2.50 11.52 4.25
C LEU A 91 -2.36 12.97 4.74
N LEU A 92 -3.03 13.92 4.09
CA LEU A 92 -3.04 15.33 4.52
C LEU A 92 -3.66 15.51 5.92
N GLN A 93 -4.74 14.79 6.21
CA GLN A 93 -5.38 14.82 7.52
C GLN A 93 -4.50 14.17 8.60
N ALA A 94 -3.78 13.09 8.27
CA ALA A 94 -2.84 12.49 9.21
C ALA A 94 -1.72 13.46 9.60
N ASP A 95 -1.14 14.17 8.62
CA ASP A 95 -0.12 15.19 8.86
C ASP A 95 -0.65 16.36 9.68
N ALA A 96 -1.88 16.83 9.41
CA ALA A 96 -2.52 17.90 10.18
C ALA A 96 -2.78 17.53 11.65
N ASN A 97 -2.98 16.24 11.94
CA ASN A 97 -3.19 15.73 13.30
C ASN A 97 -1.89 15.45 14.06
N ASN A 98 -0.76 16.01 13.61
CA ASN A 98 0.55 15.90 14.26
C ASN A 98 1.01 14.43 14.42
N PHE A 99 0.73 13.60 13.40
CA PHE A 99 1.15 12.20 13.36
C PHE A 99 2.66 12.06 13.59
N ASN A 100 3.05 11.17 14.50
CA ASN A 100 4.44 10.83 14.77
C ASN A 100 4.73 9.38 14.30
N PRO A 101 5.53 9.17 13.24
CA PRO A 101 5.85 7.84 12.77
C PRO A 101 6.74 7.06 13.73
N ALA A 102 6.59 5.73 13.72
CA ALA A 102 7.55 4.84 14.33
C ALA A 102 8.94 5.08 13.70
N PRO A 103 10.02 5.08 14.51
CA PRO A 103 11.38 5.29 14.03
C PRO A 103 11.71 4.33 12.88
N LEU A 104 12.20 4.87 11.77
CA LEU A 104 12.76 4.06 10.69
C LEU A 104 14.07 3.46 11.22
N ALA A 105 14.17 2.14 11.28
CA ALA A 105 15.43 1.46 11.63
C ALA A 105 16.52 1.90 10.64
N SER A 106 17.67 2.32 11.16
CA SER A 106 18.82 2.90 10.43
C SER A 106 19.35 2.05 9.28
N ASP A 107 19.12 0.74 9.31
CA ASP A 107 19.79 -0.22 8.42
C ASP A 107 19.13 -0.35 7.04
N ARG A 108 18.11 0.45 6.74
CA ARG A 108 17.37 0.35 5.46
C ARG A 108 17.90 1.26 4.37
N TYR A 109 18.96 2.01 4.64
CA TYR A 109 19.76 2.70 3.63
C TYR A 109 21.09 1.95 3.47
N SER A 110 21.08 0.81 2.78
CA SER A 110 22.30 0.39 2.09
C SER A 110 22.40 1.28 0.86
N PRO A 111 23.41 2.16 0.74
CA PRO A 111 23.69 2.80 -0.53
C PRO A 111 23.89 1.68 -1.54
N LEU A 112 23.24 1.80 -2.70
CA LEU A 112 23.54 0.97 -3.86
C LEU A 112 25.06 0.94 -4.01
N GLU A 113 25.66 -0.25 -3.89
CA GLU A 113 27.05 -0.46 -4.24
C GLU A 113 27.24 0.11 -5.64
N THR A 114 28.08 1.13 -5.74
CA THR A 114 28.60 1.63 -7.00
C THR A 114 29.56 0.58 -7.52
N ALA A 115 29.01 -0.48 -8.12
CA ALA A 115 29.76 -1.30 -9.05
C ALA A 115 29.98 -0.46 -10.31
N THR A 116 31.09 0.27 -10.35
CA THR A 116 31.66 0.79 -11.59
C THR A 116 32.99 0.08 -11.81
N THR A 117 33.01 -0.59 -12.97
CA THR A 117 34.09 -1.21 -13.74
C THR A 117 35.49 -0.66 -13.50
#